data_AF-A0A9P5BZG9-F1
#
_entry.id   AF-A0A9P5BZG9-F1
#
_cell.length_a   1.000
_cell.length_b   1.000
_cell.length_c   1.000
_cell.angle_alpha   90.00
_cell.angle_beta   90.00
_cell.angle_gamma   90.00
#
_symmetry.space_group_name_H-M   'P 1'
#
loop_
_entity.id
_entity.type
_entity.pdbx_description
1 polymer ?
#
loop_
_entity_poly.entity_id
_entity_poly.type
_entity_poly.pdbx_seq_one_letter_code
_entity_poly.pdbx_strand_id
1 'polypeptide(L)'
;MAPDRAAAANWASEIEKNGFAHHSVDEIKRALGDSNEQTPAIPEQDSFGTPSSEQFVGQIPNLGPSSYDGSSREERQVQYQYPGAFGVDGVTPLNPSPMILETAANALSKFGFDCAYYRRTKQDLLANGWNEAQIFGRFDIDVDSLLLGFADPQDTQPVPAWCARTVNKILPATNLPVRLASTWLLTKLMRWLIWPSVENMNANPEWLMPAVGKHDVSPYDILIDLVPWPQIRRLLYQHPQEFSVGPLIGAIGVTWPYAEDSCHYWDIEAGCTRMTPLFESTVADLNNWTLDPKVIEIMPQLEGMVPMKPVSA
;
A
#
# COMPACT_ATOMS: atom_id res chain seq x y z
N MET A 1 -30.94 21.09 12.70
CA MET A 1 -31.78 20.86 11.51
C MET A 1 -30.93 20.11 10.50
N ALA A 2 -31.44 19.00 9.94
CA ALA A 2 -30.70 18.23 8.95
C ALA A 2 -30.79 18.94 7.58
N PRO A 3 -29.68 19.07 6.84
CA PRO A 3 -29.74 19.59 5.47
C PRO A 3 -30.60 18.67 4.61
N ASP A 4 -31.35 19.25 3.67
CA ASP A 4 -32.27 18.52 2.80
C ASP A 4 -31.49 17.48 1.98
N ARG A 5 -31.65 16.21 2.37
CA ARG A 5 -30.98 15.06 1.74
C ARG A 5 -31.29 14.97 0.25
N ALA A 6 -32.46 15.45 -0.19
CA ALA A 6 -32.83 15.42 -1.60
C ALA A 6 -32.01 16.44 -2.41
N ALA A 7 -31.80 17.65 -1.86
CA ALA A 7 -30.96 18.67 -2.49
C ALA A 7 -29.50 18.20 -2.58
N ALA A 8 -28.98 17.58 -1.53
CA ALA A 8 -27.61 17.04 -1.52
C ALA A 8 -27.42 15.90 -2.55
N ALA A 9 -28.40 15.00 -2.71
CA ALA A 9 -28.34 13.92 -3.68
C ALA A 9 -28.38 14.43 -5.14
N ASN A 10 -29.19 15.46 -5.41
CA ASN A 10 -29.26 16.07 -6.74
C ASN A 10 -27.94 16.77 -7.10
N TRP A 11 -27.32 17.47 -6.16
CA TRP A 11 -26.02 18.11 -6.37
C TRP A 11 -24.89 17.10 -6.58
N ALA A 12 -24.90 15.97 -5.87
CA ALA A 12 -23.92 14.91 -6.09
C ALA A 12 -23.99 14.36 -7.53
N SER A 13 -25.20 14.11 -8.04
CA SER A 13 -25.43 13.64 -9.41
C SER A 13 -25.01 14.69 -10.46
N GLU A 14 -25.26 15.98 -10.20
CA GLU A 14 -24.91 17.07 -11.12
C GLU A 14 -23.39 17.29 -11.20
N ILE A 15 -22.69 17.22 -10.06
CA ILE A 15 -21.23 17.33 -10.00
C ILE A 15 -20.55 16.10 -10.63
N GLU A 16 -21.12 14.91 -10.47
CA GLU A 16 -20.63 13.70 -11.12
C GLU A 16 -20.72 13.80 -12.65
N LYS A 17 -21.80 14.42 -13.15
CA LYS A 17 -22.05 14.54 -14.58
C LYS A 17 -21.29 15.69 -15.26
N ASN A 18 -21.19 16.84 -14.60
CA ASN A 18 -20.71 18.09 -15.21
C ASN A 18 -19.41 18.62 -14.58
N GLY A 19 -18.95 18.04 -13.48
CA GLY A 19 -17.73 18.46 -12.77
C GLY A 19 -17.86 19.83 -12.09
N PHE A 20 -16.81 20.22 -11.36
CA PHE A 20 -16.77 21.49 -10.63
C PHE A 20 -16.50 22.72 -11.52
N ALA A 21 -16.28 22.53 -12.82
CA ALA A 21 -16.00 23.63 -13.75
C ALA A 21 -17.21 24.54 -13.99
N HIS A 22 -18.42 24.05 -13.74
CA HIS A 22 -19.69 24.74 -14.02
C HIS A 22 -20.42 25.23 -12.77
N HIS A 23 -19.87 24.99 -11.58
CA HIS A 23 -20.53 25.35 -10.31
C HIS A 23 -19.54 25.97 -9.33
N SER A 24 -19.84 27.17 -8.86
CA SER A 24 -19.04 27.82 -7.83
C SER A 24 -19.35 27.25 -6.45
N VAL A 25 -18.35 27.29 -5.56
CA VAL A 25 -18.48 26.83 -4.17
C VAL A 25 -19.58 27.59 -3.42
N ASP A 26 -19.81 28.86 -3.76
CA ASP A 26 -20.82 29.71 -3.14
C ASP A 26 -22.24 29.36 -3.61
N GLU A 27 -22.44 28.94 -4.87
CA GLU A 27 -23.73 28.44 -5.37
C GLU A 27 -24.14 27.13 -4.70
N ILE A 28 -23.19 26.21 -4.55
CA ILE A 28 -23.43 24.91 -3.89
C ILE A 28 -23.77 25.14 -2.41
N LYS A 29 -23.06 26.05 -1.74
CA LYS A 29 -23.34 26.40 -0.34
C LYS A 29 -24.71 27.08 -0.18
N ARG A 30 -25.12 27.94 -1.11
CA ARG A 30 -26.43 28.60 -1.07
C ARG A 30 -27.58 27.62 -1.29
N ALA A 31 -27.40 26.62 -2.16
CA ALA A 31 -28.41 25.59 -2.39
C ALA A 31 -28.51 24.58 -1.23
N LEU A 32 -27.43 24.40 -0.47
CA LEU A 32 -27.36 23.53 0.71
C LEU A 32 -27.60 24.29 2.04
N GLY A 33 -27.67 25.63 2.00
CA GLY A 33 -27.65 26.52 3.15
C GLY A 33 -28.80 27.53 3.17
N ASP A 34 -29.71 27.27 4.11
CA ASP A 34 -30.70 28.12 4.78
C ASP A 34 -31.83 28.80 4.00
N SER A 35 -33.02 28.32 4.33
CA SER A 35 -34.27 29.06 4.35
C SER A 35 -34.21 30.22 5.34
N ASN A 36 -33.83 31.42 4.89
CA ASN A 36 -34.49 32.66 5.31
C ASN A 36 -34.03 33.85 4.45
N GLU A 37 -34.94 34.41 3.64
CA GLU A 37 -35.07 35.86 3.37
C GLU A 37 -36.32 36.12 2.48
N GLN A 38 -37.43 36.54 3.14
CA GLN A 38 -38.50 37.51 2.77
C GLN A 38 -39.01 37.54 1.30
N THR A 39 -40.30 37.52 0.90
CA THR A 39 -41.62 38.11 1.33
C THR A 39 -42.67 37.75 0.21
N PRO A 40 -43.98 38.14 0.15
CA PRO A 40 -45.08 38.35 1.12
C PRO A 40 -46.46 37.64 0.77
N ALA A 41 -47.41 37.66 1.74
CA ALA A 41 -48.91 37.70 1.66
C ALA A 41 -49.84 36.47 1.30
N ILE A 42 -50.51 35.90 2.34
CA ILE A 42 -51.98 35.69 2.64
C ILE A 42 -52.92 34.91 1.63
N PRO A 43 -54.05 34.21 2.01
CA PRO A 43 -54.64 33.71 3.30
C PRO A 43 -55.14 32.22 3.37
N GLU A 44 -55.38 31.76 4.62
CA GLU A 44 -56.49 30.93 5.19
C GLU A 44 -56.94 29.58 4.58
N GLN A 45 -56.92 28.50 5.41
CA GLN A 45 -58.13 27.90 6.02
C GLN A 45 -57.85 26.75 7.02
N ASP A 46 -58.78 26.62 7.95
CA ASP A 46 -58.86 25.84 9.21
C ASP A 46 -58.63 24.31 9.16
N SER A 47 -58.23 23.71 10.30
CA SER A 47 -59.15 23.03 11.26
C SER A 47 -58.58 21.80 12.04
N PHE A 48 -58.82 21.79 13.37
CA PHE A 48 -58.86 20.70 14.39
C PHE A 48 -57.58 19.86 14.68
N GLY A 49 -57.15 19.50 15.90
CA GLY A 49 -57.62 19.72 17.28
C GLY A 49 -57.29 18.55 18.25
N THR A 50 -56.46 18.81 19.29
CA THR A 50 -56.48 18.26 20.70
C THR A 50 -55.75 16.91 21.06
N PRO A 51 -55.52 16.54 22.37
CA PRO A 51 -54.28 16.87 23.14
C PRO A 51 -53.77 15.80 24.20
N SER A 52 -52.73 16.19 24.96
CA SER A 52 -52.41 15.85 26.38
C SER A 52 -51.89 14.46 26.83
N SER A 53 -50.73 14.43 27.53
CA SER A 53 -50.64 14.31 29.01
C SER A 53 -49.17 14.22 29.51
N GLU A 54 -48.83 15.03 30.51
CA GLU A 54 -47.59 14.99 31.32
C GLU A 54 -47.74 14.05 32.53
N GLN A 55 -46.62 13.62 33.14
CA GLN A 55 -46.46 13.62 34.62
C GLN A 55 -45.00 13.36 35.05
N PHE A 56 -44.53 14.20 35.98
CA PHE A 56 -43.22 14.20 36.65
C PHE A 56 -43.48 14.27 38.16
N VAL A 57 -42.72 13.53 38.99
CA VAL A 57 -42.60 13.78 40.45
C VAL A 57 -41.19 13.37 40.90
N GLY A 58 -40.51 14.23 41.66
CA GLY A 58 -39.24 13.96 42.35
C GLY A 58 -39.37 14.01 43.88
N GLN A 59 -38.28 13.74 44.61
CA GLN A 59 -37.87 14.42 45.88
C GLN A 59 -36.62 13.78 46.56
N ILE A 60 -35.79 14.65 47.14
CA ILE A 60 -34.60 14.53 48.05
C ILE A 60 -35.11 14.94 49.47
N PRO A 61 -34.61 14.55 50.70
CA PRO A 61 -33.30 15.02 51.28
C PRO A 61 -32.65 14.32 52.53
N ASN A 62 -31.36 14.62 52.84
CA ASN A 62 -30.83 15.31 54.07
C ASN A 62 -29.38 14.97 54.53
N LEU A 63 -28.71 15.98 55.15
CA LEU A 63 -27.31 16.13 55.60
C LEU A 63 -26.99 15.61 57.04
N GLY A 64 -25.80 15.02 57.31
CA GLY A 64 -24.60 15.57 58.05
C GLY A 64 -24.21 14.69 59.29
N PRO A 65 -23.03 14.74 59.99
CA PRO A 65 -21.84 15.63 59.93
C PRO A 65 -20.39 14.98 60.04
N SER A 66 -19.33 15.79 59.82
CA SER A 66 -17.92 15.90 60.40
C SER A 66 -17.04 14.65 60.73
N SER A 67 -15.68 14.55 60.65
CA SER A 67 -14.54 15.50 60.78
C SER A 67 -13.18 14.92 60.29
N TYR A 68 -12.19 15.78 59.95
CA TYR A 68 -10.69 15.73 60.10
C TYR A 68 -9.93 14.39 59.82
N ASP A 69 -8.80 14.29 59.11
CA ASP A 69 -7.60 15.14 58.96
C ASP A 69 -6.68 14.54 57.85
N GLY A 70 -5.71 15.32 57.34
CA GLY A 70 -4.42 14.75 56.89
C GLY A 70 -4.06 14.68 55.39
N SER A 71 -3.53 15.79 54.87
CA SER A 71 -2.27 15.91 54.08
C SER A 71 -2.02 15.04 52.82
N SER A 72 -1.93 15.68 51.65
CA SER A 72 -0.66 15.99 50.95
C SER A 72 -0.89 16.23 49.44
N ARG A 73 -0.15 17.21 48.92
CA ARG A 73 -0.27 17.82 47.60
C ARG A 73 0.78 17.21 46.70
N GLU A 74 0.38 16.47 45.66
CA GLU A 74 1.25 16.14 44.53
C GLU A 74 0.51 16.28 43.19
N GLU A 75 1.24 16.83 42.23
CA GLU A 75 0.81 17.28 40.91
C GLU A 75 0.38 16.10 40.03
N ARG A 76 -0.81 16.16 39.44
CA ARG A 76 -1.23 15.23 38.39
C ARG A 76 -0.59 15.62 37.07
N GLN A 77 0.56 15.02 36.76
CA GLN A 77 0.98 14.82 35.36
C GLN A 77 0.17 13.67 34.76
N VAL A 78 -0.54 13.96 33.67
CA VAL A 78 -1.25 12.96 32.87
C VAL A 78 -0.21 12.24 32.01
N GLN A 79 0.18 11.04 32.43
CA GLN A 79 1.10 10.17 31.69
C GLN A 79 0.32 9.40 30.63
N TYR A 80 0.50 9.77 29.36
CA TYR A 80 0.06 8.97 28.23
C TYR A 80 0.89 7.67 28.20
N GLN A 81 0.23 6.54 28.47
CA GLN A 81 0.78 5.20 28.28
C GLN A 81 0.88 4.89 26.78
N TYR A 82 2.10 4.92 26.25
CA TYR A 82 2.45 4.20 25.03
C TYR A 82 2.63 2.71 25.39
N PRO A 83 2.02 1.75 24.66
CA PRO A 83 2.35 0.34 24.86
C PRO A 83 3.80 0.08 24.46
N GLY A 84 4.52 -0.57 25.37
CA GLY A 84 5.97 -0.74 25.39
C GLY A 84 6.60 -1.32 24.14
N ALA A 85 7.80 -0.79 23.87
CA ALA A 85 8.85 -1.46 23.12
C ALA A 85 9.17 -2.82 23.76
N PHE A 86 9.11 -3.88 22.96
CA PHE A 86 9.67 -5.18 23.32
C PHE A 86 11.09 -5.26 22.78
N GLY A 87 12.05 -5.21 23.70
CA GLY A 87 13.43 -5.63 23.46
C GLY A 87 13.53 -7.16 23.45
N VAL A 88 14.09 -7.64 22.35
CA VAL A 88 14.67 -8.93 21.98
C VAL A 88 14.84 -10.00 23.08
N ASP A 89 14.22 -11.16 22.86
CA ASP A 89 14.86 -12.48 23.07
C ASP A 89 14.11 -13.58 22.30
N GLY A 90 14.83 -14.31 21.44
CA GLY A 90 14.39 -15.58 20.83
C GLY A 90 13.42 -15.48 19.64
N VAL A 91 13.90 -15.12 18.45
CA VAL A 91 13.14 -15.37 17.20
C VAL A 91 13.22 -16.85 16.87
N THR A 92 12.24 -17.62 17.33
CA THR A 92 11.92 -18.91 16.71
C THR A 92 11.49 -18.60 15.27
N PRO A 93 12.10 -19.16 14.23
CA PRO A 93 11.60 -18.95 12.87
C PRO A 93 10.21 -19.58 12.81
N LEU A 94 9.18 -18.73 12.83
CA LEU A 94 7.81 -19.16 12.58
C LEU A 94 7.77 -19.64 11.14
N ASN A 95 7.84 -20.96 10.96
CA ASN A 95 7.57 -21.54 9.66
C ASN A 95 6.18 -21.06 9.22
N PRO A 96 6.05 -20.47 8.02
CA PRO A 96 4.77 -20.00 7.52
C PRO A 96 3.77 -21.16 7.50
N SER A 97 2.50 -20.87 7.82
CA SER A 97 1.48 -21.92 7.80
C SER A 97 1.32 -22.48 6.37
N PRO A 98 0.96 -23.77 6.22
CA PRO A 98 0.77 -24.38 4.89
C PRO A 98 -0.21 -23.60 3.99
N MET A 99 -1.25 -23.02 4.59
CA MET A 99 -2.23 -22.18 3.88
C MET A 99 -1.62 -20.91 3.28
N ILE A 100 -0.68 -20.27 3.99
CA ILE A 100 0.03 -19.09 3.48
C ILE A 100 0.90 -19.47 2.29
N LEU A 101 1.58 -20.62 2.37
CA LEU A 101 2.42 -21.12 1.28
C LEU A 101 1.62 -21.50 0.04
N GLU A 102 0.47 -22.16 0.21
CA GLU A 102 -0.44 -22.49 -0.89
C GLU A 102 -1.01 -21.22 -1.55
N THR A 103 -1.37 -20.22 -0.74
CA THR A 103 -1.82 -18.91 -1.24
C THR A 103 -0.72 -18.23 -2.05
N ALA A 104 0.54 -18.28 -1.59
CA ALA A 104 1.68 -17.73 -2.31
C ALA A 104 1.94 -18.46 -3.64
N ALA A 105 1.87 -19.79 -3.66
CA ALA A 105 2.01 -20.58 -4.88
C ALA A 105 0.91 -20.25 -5.90
N ASN A 106 -0.32 -20.06 -5.44
CA ASN A 106 -1.44 -19.60 -6.26
C ASN A 106 -1.25 -18.16 -6.76
N ALA A 107 -0.64 -17.28 -5.96
CA ALA A 107 -0.31 -15.92 -6.38
C ALA A 107 0.80 -15.93 -7.45
N LEU A 108 1.84 -16.74 -7.28
CA LEU A 108 2.94 -16.90 -8.24
C LEU A 108 2.45 -17.44 -9.59
N SER A 109 1.52 -18.41 -9.60
CA SER A 109 0.98 -18.96 -10.85
C SER A 109 0.12 -17.96 -11.64
N LYS A 110 -0.52 -17.01 -10.94
CA LYS A 110 -1.32 -15.93 -11.55
C LYS A 110 -0.52 -14.66 -11.85
N PHE A 111 0.69 -14.56 -11.32
CA PHE A 111 1.49 -13.33 -11.34
C PHE A 111 1.64 -12.73 -12.74
N GLY A 112 1.98 -13.55 -13.74
CA GLY A 112 2.15 -13.07 -15.11
C GLY A 112 0.85 -12.49 -15.70
N PHE A 113 -0.28 -13.13 -15.45
CA PHE A 113 -1.59 -12.64 -15.88
C PHE A 113 -1.96 -11.33 -15.17
N ASP A 114 -1.79 -11.27 -13.84
CA ASP A 114 -2.12 -10.09 -13.04
C ASP A 114 -1.27 -8.88 -13.46
N CYS A 115 0.02 -9.08 -13.72
CA CYS A 115 0.91 -8.04 -14.24
C CYS A 115 0.47 -7.56 -15.63
N ALA A 116 0.16 -8.47 -16.55
CA ALA A 116 -0.26 -8.12 -17.91
C ALA A 116 -1.57 -7.34 -17.90
N TYR A 117 -2.53 -7.76 -17.08
CA TYR A 117 -3.81 -7.09 -16.90
C TYR A 117 -3.64 -5.69 -16.28
N TYR A 118 -2.86 -5.59 -15.21
CA TYR A 118 -2.61 -4.32 -14.54
C TYR A 118 -1.87 -3.34 -15.44
N ARG A 119 -0.82 -3.79 -16.15
CA ARG A 119 -0.09 -3.00 -17.14
C ARG A 119 -1.03 -2.43 -18.20
N ARG A 120 -1.86 -3.27 -18.82
CA ARG A 120 -2.81 -2.83 -19.86
C ARG A 120 -3.78 -1.79 -19.31
N THR A 121 -4.35 -2.05 -18.14
CA THR A 121 -5.25 -1.11 -17.47
C THR A 121 -4.60 0.26 -17.25
N LYS A 122 -3.35 0.30 -16.76
CA LYS A 122 -2.64 1.56 -16.54
C LYS A 122 -2.22 2.26 -17.85
N GLN A 123 -1.85 1.50 -18.88
CA GLN A 123 -1.60 2.04 -20.22
C GLN A 123 -2.85 2.67 -20.84
N ASP A 124 -4.02 2.07 -20.63
CA ASP A 124 -5.29 2.63 -21.11
C ASP A 124 -5.62 3.94 -20.38
N LEU A 125 -5.48 4.01 -19.05
CA LEU A 125 -5.66 5.26 -18.30
C LEU A 125 -4.75 6.37 -18.81
N LEU A 126 -3.50 6.01 -19.05
CA LEU A 126 -2.48 6.91 -19.55
C LEU A 126 -2.80 7.44 -20.95
N ALA A 127 -3.23 6.57 -21.87
CA ALA A 127 -3.65 6.94 -23.22
C ALA A 127 -4.88 7.86 -23.22
N ASN A 128 -5.73 7.74 -22.19
CA ASN A 128 -6.88 8.61 -21.98
C ASN A 128 -6.56 9.92 -21.22
N GLY A 129 -5.28 10.22 -20.98
CA GLY A 129 -4.83 11.49 -20.39
C GLY A 129 -5.10 11.63 -18.88
N TRP A 130 -5.23 10.52 -18.16
CA TRP A 130 -5.35 10.56 -16.70
C TRP A 130 -4.08 11.12 -16.04
N ASN A 131 -4.24 11.69 -14.85
CA ASN A 131 -3.13 12.29 -14.11
C ASN A 131 -2.10 11.21 -13.72
N GLU A 132 -0.82 11.48 -14.01
CA GLU A 132 0.30 10.61 -13.67
C GLU A 132 0.36 10.23 -12.19
N ALA A 133 0.02 11.14 -11.27
CA ALA A 133 0.01 10.84 -9.84
C ALA A 133 -1.04 9.78 -9.46
N GLN A 134 -2.14 9.65 -10.22
CA GLN A 134 -3.15 8.60 -10.01
C GLN A 134 -2.70 7.24 -10.59
N ILE A 135 -1.80 7.27 -11.57
CA ILE A 135 -1.25 6.07 -12.21
C ILE A 135 -0.04 5.59 -11.43
N PHE A 136 0.97 6.43 -11.28
CA PHE A 136 2.29 6.13 -10.75
C PHE A 136 2.46 6.44 -9.26
N GLY A 137 1.46 7.06 -8.62
CA GLY A 137 1.53 7.46 -7.23
C GLY A 137 2.34 8.74 -7.02
N ARG A 138 2.29 9.28 -5.80
CA ARG A 138 3.06 10.47 -5.40
C ARG A 138 4.51 10.16 -5.06
N PHE A 139 4.76 8.94 -4.60
CA PHE A 139 6.08 8.47 -4.19
C PHE A 139 6.50 7.33 -5.11
N ASP A 140 7.81 7.14 -5.22
CA ASP A 140 8.36 6.06 -6.03
C ASP A 140 8.01 4.68 -5.48
N ILE A 141 8.02 4.53 -4.15
CA ILE A 141 7.72 3.29 -3.42
C ILE A 141 6.70 3.59 -2.33
N ASP A 142 5.73 2.68 -2.15
CA ASP A 142 4.73 2.75 -1.07
C ASP A 142 5.09 1.73 0.02
N VAL A 143 5.83 2.19 1.03
CA VAL A 143 6.27 1.36 2.15
C VAL A 143 5.12 1.05 3.11
N ASP A 144 4.19 1.99 3.28
CA ASP A 144 3.04 1.82 4.19
C ASP A 144 2.12 0.68 3.70
N SER A 145 1.81 0.61 2.40
CA SER A 145 1.07 -0.52 1.82
C SER A 145 1.77 -1.86 2.03
N LEU A 146 3.11 -1.87 2.02
CA LEU A 146 3.91 -3.07 2.26
C LEU A 146 3.81 -3.53 3.72
N LEU A 147 3.98 -2.59 4.67
CA LEU A 147 4.01 -2.85 6.11
C LEU A 147 2.62 -3.19 6.65
N LEU A 148 1.64 -2.37 6.31
CA LEU A 148 0.29 -2.46 6.86
C LEU A 148 -0.53 -3.56 6.19
N GLY A 149 -0.23 -3.88 4.92
CA GLY A 149 -0.96 -4.88 4.16
C GLY A 149 -2.43 -4.52 3.91
N PHE A 150 -2.86 -3.30 4.24
CA PHE A 150 -4.23 -2.86 3.98
C PHE A 150 -4.44 -2.56 2.50
N ALA A 151 -5.59 -2.99 2.00
CA ALA A 151 -6.10 -2.63 0.70
C ALA A 151 -7.44 -1.92 0.91
N ASP A 152 -7.49 -0.63 0.59
CA ASP A 152 -8.77 0.04 0.37
C ASP A 152 -9.32 -0.45 -0.99
N PRO A 153 -10.50 -1.08 -1.03
CA PRO A 153 -11.11 -1.51 -2.29
C PRO A 153 -11.39 -0.37 -3.28
N GLN A 154 -11.47 0.87 -2.79
CA GLN A 154 -11.72 2.07 -3.60
C GLN A 154 -10.43 2.79 -4.01
N ASP A 155 -9.27 2.34 -3.55
CA ASP A 155 -7.99 2.90 -3.96
C ASP A 155 -7.80 2.69 -5.48
N THR A 156 -7.40 3.76 -6.17
CA THR A 156 -7.00 3.77 -7.59
C THR A 156 -5.85 2.81 -7.91
N GLN A 157 -5.23 2.20 -6.89
CA GLN A 157 -4.11 1.26 -7.00
C GLN A 157 -2.98 1.88 -7.81
N PRO A 158 -2.34 2.97 -7.35
CA PRO A 158 -1.15 3.49 -8.03
C PRO A 158 -0.06 2.41 -8.08
N VAL A 159 0.86 2.50 -9.05
CA VAL A 159 1.90 1.46 -9.28
C VAL A 159 2.60 1.00 -8.00
N PRO A 160 3.10 1.89 -7.13
CA PRO A 160 3.83 1.47 -5.93
C PRO A 160 2.96 0.67 -4.94
N ALA A 161 1.71 1.09 -4.73
CA ALA A 161 0.77 0.40 -3.84
C ALA A 161 0.40 -0.99 -4.35
N TRP A 162 0.15 -1.11 -5.65
CA TRP A 162 -0.12 -2.40 -6.28
C TRP A 162 1.10 -3.33 -6.17
N CYS A 163 2.31 -2.83 -6.43
CA CYS A 163 3.53 -3.62 -6.34
C CYS A 163 3.77 -4.13 -4.91
N ALA A 164 3.62 -3.26 -3.90
CA ALA A 164 3.77 -3.64 -2.50
C ALA A 164 2.80 -4.77 -2.10
N ARG A 165 1.52 -4.62 -2.47
CA ARG A 165 0.48 -5.64 -2.22
C ARG A 165 0.77 -6.94 -2.96
N THR A 166 1.24 -6.88 -4.21
CA THR A 166 1.61 -8.06 -4.99
C THR A 166 2.77 -8.80 -4.34
N VAL A 167 3.82 -8.11 -3.92
CA VAL A 167 4.97 -8.72 -3.23
C VAL A 167 4.55 -9.39 -1.93
N ASN A 168 3.66 -8.78 -1.15
CA ASN A 168 3.11 -9.41 0.07
C ASN A 168 2.39 -10.73 -0.21
N LYS A 169 1.77 -10.88 -1.39
CA LYS A 169 1.09 -12.12 -1.79
C LYS A 169 2.07 -13.19 -2.26
N ILE A 170 3.09 -12.81 -3.04
CA ILE A 170 4.02 -13.78 -3.66
C ILE A 170 5.19 -14.18 -2.74
N LEU A 171 5.56 -13.32 -1.78
CA LEU A 171 6.70 -13.52 -0.88
C LEU A 171 6.33 -13.37 0.62
N PRO A 172 5.22 -13.97 1.11
CA PRO A 172 4.70 -13.69 2.45
C PRO A 172 5.61 -14.14 3.60
N ALA A 173 6.51 -15.11 3.34
CA ALA A 173 7.42 -15.68 4.33
C ALA A 173 8.83 -15.06 4.33
N THR A 174 9.08 -14.10 3.44
CA THR A 174 10.37 -13.42 3.37
C THR A 174 10.43 -12.27 4.37
N ASN A 175 11.64 -11.95 4.83
CA ASN A 175 11.85 -10.86 5.76
C ASN A 175 11.55 -9.49 5.13
N LEU A 176 11.40 -8.47 5.98
CA LEU A 176 11.00 -7.14 5.52
C LEU A 176 11.98 -6.53 4.49
N PRO A 177 13.31 -6.57 4.68
CA PRO A 177 14.24 -6.05 3.68
C PRO A 177 14.05 -6.70 2.30
N VAL A 178 13.91 -8.03 2.23
CA VAL A 178 13.71 -8.73 0.95
C VAL A 178 12.38 -8.34 0.29
N ARG A 179 11.29 -8.22 1.07
CA ARG A 179 10.00 -7.74 0.55
C ARG A 179 10.08 -6.31 0.04
N LEU A 180 10.77 -5.43 0.76
CA LEU A 180 10.91 -4.03 0.36
C LEU A 180 11.79 -3.89 -0.89
N ALA A 181 12.90 -4.63 -0.97
CA ALA A 181 13.75 -4.69 -2.16
C ALA A 181 13.01 -5.26 -3.38
N SER A 182 12.23 -6.33 -3.20
CA SER A 182 11.40 -6.92 -4.26
C SER A 182 10.31 -5.95 -4.75
N THR A 183 9.74 -5.18 -3.82
CA THR A 183 8.76 -4.12 -4.15
C THR A 183 9.40 -3.00 -4.94
N TRP A 184 10.60 -2.59 -4.56
CA TRP A 184 11.39 -1.62 -5.31
C TRP A 184 11.64 -2.09 -6.74
N LEU A 185 12.11 -3.33 -6.89
CA LEU A 185 12.38 -3.94 -8.20
C LEU A 185 11.11 -3.99 -9.06
N LEU A 186 10.01 -4.56 -8.53
CA LEU A 186 8.75 -4.68 -9.25
C LEU A 186 8.18 -3.30 -9.63
N THR A 187 8.28 -2.30 -8.75
CA THR A 187 7.76 -0.96 -9.03
C THR A 187 8.51 -0.29 -10.18
N LYS A 188 9.83 -0.37 -10.18
CA LYS A 188 10.67 0.15 -11.27
C LYS A 188 10.39 -0.55 -12.59
N LEU A 189 10.25 -1.88 -12.57
CA LEU A 189 9.87 -2.68 -13.74
C LEU A 189 8.48 -2.30 -14.27
N MET A 190 7.47 -2.22 -13.41
CA MET A 190 6.10 -1.91 -13.82
C MET A 190 5.97 -0.48 -14.37
N ARG A 191 6.67 0.49 -13.78
CA ARG A 191 6.75 1.87 -14.31
C ARG A 191 7.28 1.88 -15.74
N TRP A 192 8.38 1.16 -15.99
CA TRP A 192 8.94 1.02 -17.33
C TRP A 192 7.97 0.33 -18.30
N LEU A 193 7.36 -0.78 -17.88
CA LEU A 193 6.44 -1.54 -18.73
C LEU A 193 5.16 -0.76 -19.08
N ILE A 194 4.73 0.17 -18.22
CA ILE A 194 3.58 1.05 -18.46
C ILE A 194 3.98 2.23 -19.34
N TRP A 195 5.07 2.93 -19.01
CA TRP A 195 5.57 4.11 -19.74
C TRP A 195 7.08 3.96 -20.05
N PRO A 196 7.44 3.42 -21.22
CA PRO A 196 8.84 3.21 -21.59
C PRO A 196 9.48 4.49 -22.17
N SER A 197 9.66 5.54 -21.35
CA SER A 197 10.42 6.74 -21.75
C SER A 197 11.91 6.59 -21.47
N VAL A 198 12.72 7.39 -22.19
CA VAL A 198 14.16 7.51 -21.92
C VAL A 198 14.43 7.91 -20.47
N GLU A 199 13.60 8.77 -19.89
CA GLU A 199 13.71 9.15 -18.48
C GLU A 199 13.49 7.97 -17.54
N ASN A 200 12.40 7.20 -17.72
CA ASN A 200 12.12 6.02 -16.91
C ASN A 200 13.16 4.92 -17.11
N MET A 201 13.74 4.81 -18.30
CA MET A 201 14.86 3.92 -18.59
C MET A 201 16.10 4.31 -17.78
N ASN A 202 16.48 5.60 -17.84
CA ASN A 202 17.68 6.10 -17.17
C ASN A 202 17.54 6.15 -15.65
N ALA A 203 16.31 6.10 -15.12
CA ALA A 203 16.03 6.05 -13.68
C ALA A 203 16.25 4.66 -13.06
N ASN A 204 16.48 3.62 -13.87
CA ASN A 204 16.71 2.24 -13.42
C ASN A 204 18.20 1.88 -13.50
N PRO A 205 18.72 1.05 -12.58
CA PRO A 205 20.04 0.48 -12.75
C PRO A 205 20.11 -0.33 -14.05
N GLU A 206 21.29 -0.32 -14.69
CA GLU A 206 21.52 -1.01 -15.96
C GLU A 206 21.14 -2.50 -15.88
N TRP A 207 21.43 -3.16 -14.76
CA TRP A 207 21.12 -4.57 -14.54
C TRP A 207 19.62 -4.86 -14.46
N LEU A 208 18.77 -3.88 -14.14
CA LEU A 208 17.32 -4.06 -14.00
C LEU A 208 16.60 -3.97 -15.35
N MET A 209 17.22 -3.36 -16.35
CA MET A 209 16.59 -3.17 -17.66
C MET A 209 16.15 -4.54 -18.23
N PRO A 210 14.87 -4.71 -18.61
CA PRO A 210 14.43 -5.92 -19.30
C PRO A 210 15.10 -6.00 -20.67
N ALA A 211 15.23 -7.21 -21.20
CA ALA A 211 15.79 -7.41 -22.52
C ALA A 211 14.89 -6.73 -23.57
N VAL A 212 15.32 -5.56 -24.04
CA VAL A 212 14.59 -4.73 -25.02
C VAL A 212 14.18 -5.59 -26.22
N GLY A 213 12.89 -5.54 -26.57
CA GLY A 213 12.35 -6.19 -27.77
C GLY A 213 11.88 -7.66 -27.62
N LYS A 214 11.92 -8.26 -26.42
CA LYS A 214 11.45 -9.65 -26.21
C LYS A 214 10.00 -9.79 -25.73
N HIS A 215 9.32 -8.70 -25.38
CA HIS A 215 7.93 -8.76 -24.89
C HIS A 215 6.92 -9.30 -25.93
N ASP A 216 7.27 -9.25 -27.22
CA ASP A 216 6.46 -9.77 -28.32
C ASP A 216 6.82 -11.21 -28.75
N VAL A 217 7.83 -11.83 -28.12
CA VAL A 217 8.26 -13.20 -28.42
C VAL A 217 7.79 -14.13 -27.30
N SER A 218 6.77 -14.93 -27.62
CA SER A 218 6.17 -15.90 -26.70
C SER A 218 7.09 -17.11 -26.43
N PRO A 219 7.10 -17.66 -25.20
CA PRO A 219 6.37 -17.20 -24.01
C PRO A 219 7.20 -16.22 -23.16
N TYR A 220 6.79 -14.96 -23.11
CA TYR A 220 7.32 -13.96 -22.18
C TYR A 220 6.73 -14.19 -20.78
N ASP A 221 7.58 -14.50 -19.82
CA ASP A 221 7.22 -14.59 -18.40
C ASP A 221 7.87 -13.43 -17.64
N ILE A 222 7.05 -12.53 -17.09
CA ILE A 222 7.49 -11.40 -16.27
C ILE A 222 8.05 -11.84 -14.91
N LEU A 223 7.73 -13.05 -14.45
CA LEU A 223 8.34 -13.59 -13.23
C LEU A 223 9.86 -13.73 -13.40
N ILE A 224 10.33 -14.05 -14.60
CA ILE A 224 11.76 -14.08 -14.94
C ILE A 224 12.38 -12.68 -14.82
N ASP A 225 11.65 -11.63 -15.18
CA ASP A 225 12.14 -10.25 -15.07
C ASP A 225 12.29 -9.76 -13.62
N LEU A 226 11.76 -10.49 -12.64
CA LEU A 226 12.03 -10.23 -11.22
C LEU A 226 13.38 -10.76 -10.73
N VAL A 227 14.08 -11.57 -11.54
CA VAL A 227 15.41 -12.08 -11.17
C VAL A 227 16.46 -10.97 -11.39
N PRO A 228 17.19 -10.52 -10.34
CA PRO A 228 18.11 -9.39 -10.44
C PRO A 228 19.22 -9.58 -11.48
N TRP A 229 19.74 -10.81 -11.61
CA TRP A 229 20.93 -11.08 -12.41
C TRP A 229 20.61 -11.30 -13.90
N PRO A 230 21.08 -10.42 -14.81
CA PRO A 230 20.79 -10.53 -16.24
C PRO A 230 21.22 -11.87 -16.87
N GLN A 231 22.32 -12.46 -16.40
CA GLN A 231 22.79 -13.75 -16.87
C GLN A 231 21.85 -14.90 -16.51
N ILE A 232 21.22 -14.87 -15.33
CA ILE A 232 20.22 -15.88 -14.94
C ILE A 232 18.94 -15.66 -15.75
N ARG A 233 18.47 -14.41 -15.91
CA ARG A 233 17.34 -14.10 -16.79
C ARG A 233 17.54 -14.64 -18.20
N ARG A 234 18.74 -14.47 -18.76
CA ARG A 234 19.10 -15.00 -20.08
C ARG A 234 19.01 -16.52 -20.13
N LEU A 235 19.55 -17.22 -19.13
CA LEU A 235 19.47 -18.68 -19.01
C LEU A 235 18.02 -19.16 -18.99
N LEU A 236 17.19 -18.55 -18.14
CA LEU A 236 15.76 -18.90 -18.00
C LEU A 236 14.99 -18.70 -19.31
N TYR A 237 15.24 -17.60 -20.03
CA TYR A 237 14.62 -17.35 -21.34
C TYR A 237 15.13 -18.27 -22.46
N GLN A 238 16.35 -18.80 -22.35
CA GLN A 238 16.90 -19.77 -23.32
C GLN A 238 16.34 -21.18 -23.13
N HIS A 239 15.90 -21.49 -21.90
CA HIS A 239 15.41 -22.81 -21.49
C HIS A 239 14.01 -22.70 -20.87
N PRO A 240 13.01 -22.21 -21.62
CA PRO A 240 11.65 -22.11 -21.11
C PRO A 240 11.13 -23.51 -20.75
N GLN A 241 10.38 -23.62 -19.66
CA GLN A 241 9.81 -24.87 -19.13
C GLN A 241 10.81 -25.86 -18.49
N GLU A 242 12.12 -25.68 -18.66
CA GLU A 242 13.11 -26.52 -17.97
C GLU A 242 13.24 -26.15 -16.48
N PHE A 243 12.96 -24.89 -16.13
CA PHE A 243 13.13 -24.36 -14.79
C PHE A 243 11.83 -23.84 -14.20
N SER A 244 11.55 -24.24 -12.95
CA SER A 244 10.47 -23.66 -12.15
C SER A 244 10.95 -22.34 -11.55
N VAL A 245 10.48 -21.21 -12.08
CA VAL A 245 10.94 -19.87 -11.68
C VAL A 245 10.46 -19.48 -10.28
N GLY A 246 9.29 -19.98 -9.83
CA GLY A 246 8.72 -19.67 -8.52
C GLY A 246 9.67 -19.94 -7.33
N PRO A 247 10.22 -21.16 -7.19
CA PRO A 247 11.24 -21.47 -6.18
C PRO A 247 12.47 -20.57 -6.23
N LEU A 248 12.91 -20.17 -7.43
CA LEU A 248 14.03 -19.24 -7.60
C LEU A 248 13.69 -17.86 -7.01
N ILE A 249 12.50 -17.32 -7.30
CA ILE A 249 12.05 -16.04 -6.75
C ILE A 249 12.00 -16.06 -5.22
N GLY A 250 11.52 -17.15 -4.62
CA GLY A 250 11.50 -17.31 -3.16
C GLY A 250 12.88 -17.45 -2.52
N ALA A 251 13.92 -17.78 -3.30
CA ALA A 251 15.30 -17.95 -2.82
C ALA A 251 16.15 -16.67 -2.93
N ILE A 252 15.64 -15.61 -3.57
CA ILE A 252 16.36 -14.36 -3.73
C ILE A 252 16.35 -13.59 -2.39
N GLY A 253 17.52 -13.13 -1.99
CA GLY A 253 17.73 -12.32 -0.79
C GLY A 253 18.53 -11.04 -1.07
N VAL A 254 18.69 -10.22 -0.03
CA VAL A 254 19.53 -9.02 -0.05
C VAL A 254 20.42 -9.01 1.21
N THR A 255 21.69 -8.68 1.03
CA THR A 255 22.65 -8.49 2.12
C THR A 255 22.32 -7.18 2.84
N TRP A 256 21.73 -7.31 4.04
CA TRP A 256 21.41 -6.18 4.90
C TRP A 256 21.93 -6.47 6.31
N PRO A 257 23.03 -5.82 6.74
CA PRO A 257 23.70 -6.14 8.01
C PRO A 257 23.09 -5.42 9.23
N TYR A 258 22.05 -4.61 9.01
CA TYR A 258 21.37 -3.86 10.06
C TYR A 258 20.06 -4.54 10.47
N ALA A 259 19.39 -4.01 11.48
CA ALA A 259 18.07 -4.49 11.88
C ALA A 259 17.07 -4.36 10.71
N GLU A 260 16.08 -5.27 10.68
CA GLU A 260 15.12 -5.33 9.56
C GLU A 260 14.31 -4.04 9.41
N ASP A 261 13.98 -3.37 10.51
CA ASP A 261 13.26 -2.10 10.53
C ASP A 261 14.11 -0.90 10.07
N SER A 262 15.43 -1.02 10.09
CA SER A 262 16.35 0.04 9.64
C SER A 262 16.33 0.28 8.13
N CYS A 263 15.60 -0.54 7.36
CA CYS A 263 15.43 -0.35 5.91
C CYS A 263 14.42 0.76 5.56
N HIS A 264 13.66 1.27 6.55
CA HIS A 264 12.69 2.33 6.37
C HIS A 264 12.70 3.35 7.53
N TYR A 265 12.03 4.48 7.34
CA TYR A 265 11.84 5.51 8.35
C TYR A 265 10.51 6.25 8.15
N TRP A 266 9.96 6.83 9.21
CA TRP A 266 8.81 7.73 9.11
C TRP A 266 9.27 9.13 8.69
N ASP A 267 8.83 9.59 7.53
CA ASP A 267 9.08 10.94 7.04
C ASP A 267 8.01 11.89 7.58
N ILE A 268 8.41 12.78 8.48
CA ILE A 268 7.50 13.72 9.16
C ILE A 268 6.94 14.74 8.17
N GLU A 269 7.72 15.19 7.19
CA GLU A 269 7.30 16.21 6.23
C GLU A 269 6.32 15.62 5.21
N ALA A 270 6.59 14.40 4.74
CA ALA A 270 5.72 13.69 3.82
C ALA A 270 4.50 13.05 4.51
N GLY A 271 4.56 12.83 5.83
CA GLY A 271 3.52 12.17 6.62
C GLY A 271 3.32 10.70 6.23
N CYS A 272 4.38 10.00 5.82
CA CYS A 272 4.34 8.61 5.38
C CYS A 272 5.65 7.88 5.66
N THR A 273 5.63 6.54 5.59
CA THR A 273 6.86 5.75 5.70
C THR A 273 7.62 5.73 4.38
N ARG A 274 8.95 5.84 4.44
CA ARG A 274 9.84 5.83 3.27
C ARG A 274 11.00 4.87 3.46
N MET A 275 11.56 4.43 2.34
CA MET A 275 12.78 3.64 2.33
C MET A 275 13.97 4.50 2.75
N THR A 276 14.89 3.97 3.56
CA THR A 276 16.09 4.75 3.92
C THR A 276 17.00 4.91 2.70
N PRO A 277 17.65 6.07 2.49
CA PRO A 277 18.60 6.27 1.39
C PRO A 277 19.69 5.19 1.33
N LEU A 278 20.16 4.74 2.49
CA LEU A 278 21.12 3.64 2.59
C LEU A 278 20.55 2.33 2.02
N PHE A 279 19.32 1.99 2.35
CA PHE A 279 18.69 0.79 1.80
C PHE A 279 18.43 0.93 0.30
N GLU A 280 18.05 2.11 -0.21
CA GLU A 280 17.91 2.32 -1.66
C GLU A 280 19.23 2.08 -2.42
N SER A 281 20.34 2.63 -1.91
CA SER A 281 21.66 2.39 -2.50
C SER A 281 22.07 0.91 -2.42
N THR A 282 21.69 0.22 -1.34
CA THR A 282 21.96 -1.21 -1.15
C THR A 282 21.23 -2.05 -2.21
N VAL A 283 19.94 -1.80 -2.40
CA VAL A 283 19.10 -2.53 -3.37
C VAL A 283 19.50 -2.22 -4.81
N ALA A 284 19.95 -1.01 -5.10
CA ALA A 284 20.40 -0.60 -6.43
C ALA A 284 21.73 -1.25 -6.87
N ASP A 285 22.55 -1.74 -5.93
CA ASP A 285 23.79 -2.45 -6.21
C ASP A 285 23.54 -3.97 -6.33
N LEU A 286 23.77 -4.51 -7.53
CA LEU A 286 23.56 -5.93 -7.84
C LEU A 286 24.39 -6.86 -6.94
N ASN A 287 25.53 -6.41 -6.41
CA ASN A 287 26.40 -7.22 -5.56
C ASN A 287 25.80 -7.49 -4.17
N ASN A 288 24.79 -6.71 -3.76
CA ASN A 288 24.09 -6.94 -2.49
C ASN A 288 22.97 -7.98 -2.62
N TRP A 289 22.56 -8.34 -3.84
CA TRP A 289 21.59 -9.42 -4.03
C TRP A 289 22.27 -10.77 -3.84
N THR A 290 21.57 -11.68 -3.18
CA THR A 290 22.08 -13.02 -2.84
C THR A 290 21.06 -14.09 -3.19
N LEU A 291 21.53 -15.32 -3.33
CA LEU A 291 20.69 -16.47 -3.58
C LEU A 291 20.84 -17.50 -2.46
N ASP A 292 19.73 -18.02 -1.95
CA ASP A 292 19.75 -19.09 -0.93
C ASP A 292 20.38 -20.36 -1.54
N PRO A 293 21.46 -20.90 -0.93
CA PRO A 293 22.14 -22.10 -1.43
C PRO A 293 21.23 -23.31 -1.67
N LYS A 294 20.10 -23.42 -0.97
CA LYS A 294 19.13 -24.52 -1.16
C LYS A 294 18.58 -24.57 -2.58
N VAL A 295 18.56 -23.46 -3.31
CA VAL A 295 18.06 -23.45 -4.70
C VAL A 295 18.95 -24.30 -5.62
N ILE A 296 20.22 -24.53 -5.26
CA ILE A 296 21.15 -25.35 -6.04
C ILE A 296 20.70 -26.81 -6.09
N GLU A 297 19.93 -27.29 -5.10
CA GLU A 297 19.31 -28.62 -5.15
C GLU A 297 18.30 -28.76 -6.31
N ILE A 298 17.69 -27.64 -6.72
CA ILE A 298 16.66 -27.57 -7.76
C ILE A 298 17.25 -27.07 -9.09
N MET A 299 18.25 -26.18 -9.02
CA MET A 299 18.91 -25.55 -10.16
C MET A 299 20.44 -25.56 -10.00
N PRO A 300 21.10 -26.73 -10.13
CA PRO A 300 22.54 -26.87 -9.88
C PRO A 300 23.41 -25.95 -10.73
N GLN A 301 22.97 -25.64 -11.95
CA GLN A 301 23.69 -24.78 -12.89
C GLN A 301 23.86 -23.33 -12.42
N LEU A 302 23.14 -22.89 -11.38
CA LEU A 302 23.32 -21.56 -10.80
C LEU A 302 24.53 -21.47 -9.85
N GLU A 303 25.12 -22.61 -9.48
CA GLU A 303 26.27 -22.67 -8.60
C GLU A 303 27.46 -21.90 -9.20
N GLY A 304 28.02 -20.97 -8.42
CA GLY A 304 29.13 -20.12 -8.85
C GLY A 304 28.78 -19.01 -9.85
N MET A 305 27.52 -18.86 -10.28
CA MET A 305 27.10 -17.80 -11.21
C MET A 305 26.83 -16.45 -10.54
N VAL A 306 26.42 -16.46 -9.26
CA VAL A 306 25.93 -15.29 -8.53
C VAL A 306 26.32 -15.36 -7.05
N PRO A 307 26.30 -14.24 -6.31
CA PRO A 307 26.55 -14.24 -4.87
C PRO A 307 25.55 -15.15 -4.14
N MET A 308 26.06 -16.07 -3.34
CA MET A 308 25.25 -16.94 -2.49
C MET A 308 25.11 -16.32 -1.10
N LYS A 309 23.94 -16.48 -0.48
CA LYS A 309 23.77 -16.10 0.93
C LYS A 309 24.76 -16.91 1.77
N PRO A 310 25.54 -16.29 2.66
CA PRO A 310 26.44 -17.03 3.55
C PRO A 310 25.64 -18.06 4.34
N VAL A 311 26.12 -19.30 4.35
CA VAL A 311 25.56 -20.32 5.25
C VAL A 311 25.97 -19.92 6.65
N SER A 312 25.00 -19.54 7.50
CA SER A 312 25.25 -19.39 8.93
C SER A 312 25.70 -20.74 9.47
N ALA A 313 26.97 -20.84 9.87
CA ALA A 313 27.57 -22.02 10.47
C ALA A 313 27.01 -22.30 11.86
#